data_AF-A0A1Z4QPD7-F1
#
_entry.id   AF-A0A1Z4QPD7-F1
#
_cell.length_a   1.000
_cell.length_b   1.000
_cell.length_c   1.000
_cell.angle_alpha   90.00
_cell.angle_beta   90.00
_cell.angle_gamma   90.00
#
_symmetry.space_group_name_H-M   'P 1'
#
loop_
_entity.id
_entity.type
_entity.pdbx_description
1 polymer ?
#
loop_
_entity_poly.entity_id
_entity_poly.type
_entity_poly.pdbx_seq_one_letter_code
_entity_poly.pdbx_strand_id
1 'polypeptide(L)'
;MVNNKFVSAVVVAWVVVACAMPTTAPVKTPAPKATYLTCNFSEEQMTSNEITIKESTQPTISGHLVGVSNIWERELPDDQGAIASGGRFAIAPRMSASLSIQDIASEQTRAEKVFAGSVLSLGADRYCVVNVEEGNSTPGMITLRKIMAVNK
;
A
#
# COMPACT_ATOMS: atom_id res chain seq x y z
N MET A 1 47.75 71.06 1.50
CA MET A 1 46.70 72.00 1.99
C MET A 1 45.40 71.63 1.29
N VAL A 2 44.45 71.09 2.07
CA VAL A 2 42.99 70.88 1.90
C VAL A 2 42.34 70.76 0.50
N ASN A 3 41.69 69.59 0.30
CA ASN A 3 40.45 69.22 -0.42
C ASN A 3 39.98 69.95 -1.70
N ASN A 4 39.57 69.18 -2.73
CA ASN A 4 38.14 68.96 -3.05
C ASN A 4 37.90 67.97 -4.22
N LYS A 5 36.97 67.04 -3.95
CA LYS A 5 35.86 66.50 -4.78
C LYS A 5 36.04 66.41 -6.31
N PHE A 6 35.83 65.22 -6.89
CA PHE A 6 34.69 64.96 -7.78
C PHE A 6 34.51 63.45 -8.03
N VAL A 7 33.24 63.06 -8.05
CA VAL A 7 32.66 61.73 -8.21
C VAL A 7 32.64 61.35 -9.69
N SER A 8 32.89 60.09 -10.05
CA SER A 8 32.21 59.46 -11.20
C SER A 8 32.24 57.93 -11.13
N ALA A 9 31.05 57.38 -11.25
CA ALA A 9 30.68 55.99 -11.17
C ALA A 9 31.12 55.20 -12.41
N VAL A 10 31.52 53.94 -12.22
CA VAL A 10 31.44 52.93 -13.27
C VAL A 10 30.64 51.77 -12.72
N VAL A 11 29.35 51.76 -13.08
CA VAL A 11 28.44 50.64 -12.88
C VAL A 11 28.86 49.54 -13.86
N VAL A 12 29.45 48.46 -13.34
CA VAL A 12 29.71 47.25 -14.12
C VAL A 12 28.37 46.55 -14.33
N ALA A 13 27.86 46.61 -15.56
CA ALA A 13 26.70 45.86 -16.00
C ALA A 13 27.02 44.36 -15.96
N TRP A 14 26.48 43.65 -14.97
CA TRP A 14 26.43 42.20 -14.98
C TRP A 14 25.33 41.78 -15.94
N VAL A 15 25.71 41.33 -17.13
CA VAL A 15 24.83 40.61 -18.04
C VAL A 15 24.46 39.30 -17.33
N VAL A 16 23.25 39.25 -16.77
CA VAL A 16 22.66 38.01 -16.28
C VAL A 16 22.34 37.17 -17.50
N VAL A 17 23.23 36.23 -17.83
CA VAL A 17 22.90 35.12 -18.71
C VAL A 17 21.88 34.27 -17.95
N ALA A 18 20.60 34.51 -18.22
CA ALA A 18 19.53 33.62 -17.84
C ALA A 18 19.69 32.33 -18.66
N CYS A 19 20.48 31.39 -18.16
CA CYS A 19 20.36 30.00 -18.57
C CYS A 19 18.95 29.55 -18.21
N ALA A 20 18.08 29.55 -19.22
CA ALA A 20 16.78 28.91 -19.18
C ALA A 20 17.01 27.41 -18.94
N MET A 21 17.08 27.01 -17.67
CA MET A 21 16.98 25.61 -17.31
C MET A 21 15.56 25.17 -17.69
N PRO A 22 15.39 24.14 -18.54
CA PRO A 22 14.08 23.54 -18.68
C PRO A 22 13.69 23.01 -17.31
N THR A 23 12.68 23.64 -16.70
CA THR A 23 12.00 23.09 -15.54
C THR A 23 11.30 21.82 -16.00
N THR A 24 12.04 20.70 -16.01
CA THR A 24 11.47 19.37 -15.98
C THR A 24 10.69 19.30 -14.67
N ALA A 25 9.38 19.53 -14.77
CA ALA A 25 8.44 19.18 -13.72
C ALA A 25 8.76 17.73 -13.30
N PRO A 26 8.76 17.41 -11.99
CA PRO A 26 8.84 16.02 -11.58
C PRO A 26 7.66 15.32 -12.24
N VAL A 27 7.96 14.48 -13.22
CA VAL A 27 7.01 13.49 -13.73
C VAL A 27 6.61 12.72 -12.48
N LYS A 28 5.42 13.01 -11.95
CA LYS A 28 4.74 12.16 -11.00
C LYS A 28 4.56 10.85 -11.74
N THR A 29 5.55 9.97 -11.67
CA THR A 29 5.37 8.56 -11.95
C THR A 29 4.17 8.18 -11.11
N PRO A 30 3.00 7.84 -11.71
CA PRO A 30 1.91 7.33 -10.92
C PRO A 30 2.49 6.12 -10.20
N ALA A 31 2.41 6.12 -8.87
CA ALA A 31 2.81 4.97 -8.07
C ALA A 31 2.24 3.72 -8.76
N PRO A 32 3.03 2.65 -8.95
CA PRO A 32 2.55 1.45 -9.61
C PRO A 32 1.20 1.11 -9.00
N LYS A 33 0.15 1.04 -9.83
CA LYS A 33 -1.16 0.59 -9.37
C LYS A 33 -0.90 -0.73 -8.65
N ALA A 34 -1.09 -0.74 -7.33
CA ALA A 34 -1.07 -1.98 -6.57
C ALA A 34 -2.07 -2.89 -7.27
N THR A 35 -1.56 -3.88 -7.98
CA THR A 35 -2.41 -4.86 -8.64
C THR A 35 -2.83 -5.78 -7.51
N TYR A 36 -4.01 -5.52 -6.96
CA TYR A 36 -4.58 -6.35 -5.90
C TYR A 36 -4.85 -7.72 -6.52
N LEU A 37 -4.04 -8.71 -6.16
CA LEU A 37 -4.33 -10.09 -6.50
C LEU A 37 -5.50 -10.52 -5.61
N THR A 38 -6.64 -10.79 -6.23
CA THR A 38 -7.81 -11.31 -5.55
C THR A 38 -7.74 -12.83 -5.48
N CYS A 39 -8.12 -13.42 -4.35
CA CYS A 39 -8.24 -14.86 -4.22
C CYS A 39 -9.47 -15.32 -5.00
N ASN A 40 -9.28 -16.32 -5.87
CA ASN A 40 -10.40 -17.02 -6.48
C ASN A 40 -10.74 -18.21 -5.61
N PHE A 41 -11.65 -18.03 -4.65
CA PHE A 41 -12.07 -19.09 -3.72
C PHE A 41 -12.56 -20.37 -4.42
N SER A 42 -13.02 -20.28 -5.67
CA SER A 42 -13.49 -21.42 -6.48
C SER A 42 -12.38 -22.15 -7.23
N GLU A 43 -11.22 -21.53 -7.46
CA GLU A 43 -10.13 -22.09 -8.29
C GLU A 43 -8.88 -22.42 -7.47
N GLU A 44 -8.61 -21.68 -6.39
CA GLU A 44 -7.45 -21.87 -5.53
C GLU A 44 -7.76 -22.91 -4.43
N GLN A 45 -7.01 -24.01 -4.40
CA GLN A 45 -7.08 -24.93 -3.26
C GLN A 45 -6.48 -24.26 -2.03
N MET A 46 -7.27 -24.09 -0.97
CA MET A 46 -6.82 -23.52 0.29
C MET A 46 -6.72 -24.58 1.38
N THR A 47 -5.80 -24.40 2.32
CA THR A 47 -5.76 -25.24 3.51
C THR A 47 -6.96 -24.94 4.41
N SER A 48 -7.47 -25.94 5.12
CA SER A 48 -8.49 -25.75 6.17
C SER A 48 -7.97 -24.98 7.39
N ASN A 49 -6.65 -24.81 7.50
CA ASN A 49 -6.02 -24.11 8.61
C ASN A 49 -6.17 -22.60 8.45
N GLU A 50 -6.83 -21.98 9.43
CA GLU A 50 -7.00 -20.54 9.53
C GLU A 50 -5.98 -19.95 10.50
N ILE A 51 -5.41 -18.81 10.12
CA ILE A 51 -4.52 -18.03 10.98
C ILE A 51 -5.21 -16.71 11.25
N THR A 52 -5.53 -16.47 12.51
CA THR A 52 -6.17 -15.25 12.96
C THR A 52 -5.13 -14.32 13.58
N ILE A 53 -5.09 -13.08 13.09
CA ILE A 53 -4.19 -12.04 13.60
C ILE A 53 -5.02 -10.90 14.16
N LYS A 54 -4.75 -10.50 15.40
CA LYS A 54 -5.41 -9.37 16.05
C LYS A 54 -4.56 -8.12 15.89
N GLU A 55 -5.16 -6.94 15.89
CA GLU A 55 -4.41 -5.67 15.88
C GLU A 55 -3.45 -5.53 17.08
N SER A 56 -3.73 -6.20 18.18
CA SER A 56 -2.87 -6.21 19.38
C SER A 56 -1.77 -7.28 19.35
N THR A 57 -1.67 -8.08 18.29
CA THR A 57 -0.68 -9.16 18.18
C THR A 57 0.14 -9.05 16.90
N GLN A 58 1.34 -9.62 16.94
CA GLN A 58 2.24 -9.68 15.80
C GLN A 58 2.85 -11.09 15.69
N PRO A 59 2.08 -12.07 15.16
CA PRO A 59 2.58 -13.43 15.01
C PRO A 59 3.67 -13.51 13.94
N THR A 60 4.51 -14.53 14.08
CA THR A 60 5.45 -14.95 13.02
C THR A 60 4.76 -15.95 12.10
N ILE A 61 4.67 -15.65 10.81
CA ILE A 61 4.05 -16.48 9.77
C ILE A 61 5.04 -16.62 8.62
N SER A 62 5.43 -17.84 8.28
CA SER A 62 6.40 -18.15 7.21
C SER A 62 7.66 -17.28 7.26
N GLY A 63 8.23 -17.10 8.46
CA GLY A 63 9.45 -16.30 8.67
C GLY A 63 9.25 -14.78 8.66
N HIS A 64 8.00 -14.30 8.63
CA HIS A 64 7.67 -12.88 8.64
C HIS A 64 6.88 -12.50 9.90
N LEU A 65 7.21 -11.37 10.52
CA LEU A 65 6.37 -10.74 11.54
C LEU A 65 5.27 -9.95 10.86
N VAL A 66 4.01 -10.30 11.14
CA VAL A 66 2.84 -9.68 10.50
C VAL A 66 2.02 -8.96 11.56
N GLY A 67 2.01 -7.63 11.49
CA GLY A 67 1.18 -6.77 12.35
C GLY A 67 -0.02 -6.25 11.59
N VAL A 68 -1.18 -6.20 12.25
CA VAL A 68 -2.40 -5.59 11.72
C VAL A 68 -2.60 -4.24 12.38
N SER A 69 -2.99 -3.25 11.59
CA SER A 69 -3.27 -1.92 12.08
C SER A 69 -4.28 -1.23 11.18
N ASN A 70 -5.00 -0.27 11.74
CA ASN A 70 -5.90 0.60 11.00
C ASN A 70 -6.89 -0.27 10.20
N ILE A 71 -7.90 -0.81 10.87
CA ILE A 71 -9.02 -1.44 10.18
C ILE A 71 -10.05 -0.37 9.88
N TRP A 72 -10.50 -0.28 8.63
CA TRP A 72 -11.44 0.76 8.18
C TRP A 72 -12.40 0.24 7.11
N GLU A 73 -13.57 0.86 7.02
CA GLU A 73 -14.53 0.60 5.95
C GLU A 73 -14.15 1.36 4.67
N ARG A 74 -14.20 0.68 3.51
CA ARG A 74 -13.99 1.28 2.20
C ARG A 74 -14.99 0.74 1.19
N GLU A 75 -15.48 1.62 0.35
CA GLU A 75 -16.22 1.28 -0.87
C GLU A 75 -15.33 0.53 -1.88
N LEU A 76 -15.65 -0.74 -2.13
CA LEU A 76 -14.97 -1.61 -3.10
C LEU A 76 -16.01 -2.30 -3.98
N PRO A 77 -15.62 -2.79 -5.18
CA PRO A 77 -16.47 -3.69 -5.94
C PRO A 77 -16.94 -4.85 -5.07
N ASP A 78 -18.20 -5.24 -5.26
CA ASP A 78 -18.72 -6.44 -4.63
C ASP A 78 -17.90 -7.69 -5.02
N ASP A 79 -18.03 -8.74 -4.23
CA ASP A 79 -17.37 -10.03 -4.44
C ASP A 79 -17.82 -10.74 -5.72
N GLN A 80 -18.87 -10.27 -6.37
CA GLN A 80 -19.34 -10.76 -7.66
C GLN A 80 -18.77 -9.99 -8.85
N GLY A 81 -18.03 -8.90 -8.61
CA GLY A 81 -17.61 -7.96 -9.65
C GLY A 81 -18.80 -7.43 -10.46
N ALA A 82 -20.01 -7.51 -9.91
CA ALA A 82 -21.24 -7.40 -10.68
C ALA A 82 -21.40 -5.95 -11.12
N ILE A 83 -21.69 -5.77 -12.39
CA ILE A 83 -22.15 -4.50 -12.90
C ILE A 83 -23.60 -4.37 -12.39
N ALA A 84 -23.83 -3.57 -11.36
CA ALA A 84 -25.17 -3.23 -10.90
C ALA A 84 -26.02 -2.80 -12.12
N SER A 85 -27.24 -3.33 -12.22
CA SER A 85 -28.21 -3.11 -13.29
C SER A 85 -28.22 -1.65 -13.75
N GLY A 86 -27.49 -1.35 -14.83
CA GLY A 86 -27.21 0.03 -15.25
C GLY A 86 -25.78 0.34 -15.72
N GLY A 87 -24.87 -0.63 -15.82
CA GLY A 87 -23.55 -0.41 -16.43
C GLY A 87 -22.47 0.14 -15.48
N ARG A 88 -22.72 0.16 -14.16
CA ARG A 88 -21.75 0.58 -13.14
C ARG A 88 -21.37 -0.61 -12.26
N PHE A 89 -20.08 -0.74 -11.93
CA PHE A 89 -19.64 -1.71 -10.91
C PHE A 89 -20.45 -1.51 -9.63
N ALA A 90 -21.04 -2.57 -9.09
CA ALA A 90 -21.69 -2.57 -7.80
C ALA A 90 -20.63 -2.32 -6.73
N ILE A 91 -20.75 -1.19 -6.05
CA ILE A 91 -19.85 -0.77 -4.98
C ILE A 91 -20.57 -1.06 -3.66
N ALA A 92 -19.90 -1.79 -2.76
CA ALA A 92 -20.39 -2.06 -1.42
C ALA A 92 -19.33 -1.65 -0.38
N PRO A 93 -19.75 -1.23 0.83
CA PRO A 93 -18.83 -1.04 1.95
C PRO A 93 -18.17 -2.37 2.32
N ARG A 94 -16.83 -2.39 2.38
CA ARG A 94 -16.03 -3.56 2.77
C ARG A 94 -14.94 -3.16 3.74
N MET A 95 -14.72 -4.02 4.74
CA MET A 95 -13.63 -3.84 5.69
C MET A 95 -12.27 -4.06 5.02
N SER A 96 -11.34 -3.18 5.33
CA SER A 96 -9.96 -3.18 4.88
C SER A 96 -9.03 -3.01 6.08
N ALA A 97 -7.77 -3.43 5.95
CA ALA A 97 -6.76 -3.31 6.99
C ALA A 97 -5.40 -2.90 6.39
N SER A 98 -4.53 -2.28 7.19
CA SER A 98 -3.12 -2.11 6.84
C SER A 98 -2.27 -3.15 7.57
N LEU A 99 -1.50 -3.92 6.81
CA LEU A 99 -0.54 -4.89 7.31
C LEU A 99 0.85 -4.27 7.32
N SER A 100 1.57 -4.46 8.42
CA SER A 100 3.01 -4.28 8.49
C SER A 100 3.66 -5.65 8.46
N ILE A 101 4.49 -5.91 7.46
CA ILE A 101 5.11 -7.21 7.22
C ILE A 101 6.62 -7.00 7.25
N GLN A 102 7.27 -7.59 8.24
CA GLN A 102 8.71 -7.59 8.38
C GLN A 102 9.26 -8.98 8.09
N ASP A 103 10.15 -9.09 7.11
CA ASP A 103 10.95 -10.29 6.91
C ASP A 103 12.04 -10.34 8.00
N ILE A 104 12.06 -11.42 8.77
CA ILE A 104 13.02 -11.58 9.88
C ILE A 104 14.44 -11.79 9.37
N ALA A 105 14.61 -12.45 8.21
CA ALA A 105 15.94 -12.78 7.69
C ALA A 105 16.62 -11.57 7.06
N SER A 106 15.87 -10.75 6.32
CA SER A 106 16.39 -9.56 5.65
C SER A 106 16.16 -8.25 6.42
N GLU A 107 15.43 -8.30 7.53
CA GLU A 107 14.96 -7.16 8.33
C GLU A 107 14.15 -6.11 7.54
N GLN A 108 13.76 -6.42 6.29
CA GLN A 108 13.00 -5.50 5.45
C GLN A 108 11.54 -5.45 5.90
N THR A 109 11.03 -4.23 6.02
CA THR A 109 9.62 -3.98 6.35
C THR A 109 8.87 -3.43 5.15
N ARG A 110 7.67 -3.95 4.90
CA ARG A 110 6.73 -3.41 3.92
C ARG A 110 5.36 -3.22 4.54
N ALA A 111 4.63 -2.23 4.04
CA ALA A 111 3.25 -1.99 4.40
C ALA A 111 2.34 -2.36 3.22
N GLU A 112 1.24 -3.06 3.51
CA GLU A 112 0.30 -3.51 2.49
C GLU A 112 -1.14 -3.25 2.94
N LYS A 113 -1.98 -2.75 2.03
CA LYS A 113 -3.41 -2.57 2.30
C LYS A 113 -4.16 -3.76 1.76
N VAL A 114 -4.92 -4.42 2.63
CA VAL A 114 -5.65 -5.64 2.29
C VAL A 114 -7.13 -5.50 2.63
N PHE A 115 -7.94 -6.34 2.00
CA PHE A 115 -9.36 -6.53 2.25
C PHE A 115 -9.70 -8.02 2.12
N ALA A 116 -10.88 -8.44 2.55
CA ALA A 116 -11.32 -9.83 2.37
C ALA A 116 -11.32 -10.21 0.88
N GLY A 117 -10.59 -11.26 0.52
CA GLY A 117 -10.27 -11.67 -0.83
C GLY A 117 -8.91 -11.19 -1.34
N SER A 118 -8.11 -10.45 -0.58
CA SER A 118 -6.73 -10.09 -0.99
C SER A 118 -5.78 -11.27 -0.83
N VAL A 119 -4.86 -11.45 -1.78
CA VAL A 119 -3.75 -12.40 -1.67
C VAL A 119 -2.53 -11.71 -1.09
N LEU A 120 -1.98 -12.30 -0.03
CA LEU A 120 -0.76 -11.90 0.62
C LEU A 120 0.37 -12.91 0.35
N SER A 121 1.51 -12.42 -0.11
CA SER A 121 2.71 -13.24 -0.28
C SER A 121 3.64 -13.08 0.93
N LEU A 122 3.99 -14.18 1.60
CA LEU A 122 4.92 -14.23 2.72
C LEU A 122 6.05 -15.22 2.39
N GLY A 123 7.16 -14.70 1.86
CA GLY A 123 8.24 -15.53 1.33
C GLY A 123 7.79 -16.34 0.13
N ALA A 124 7.98 -17.66 0.19
CA ALA A 124 7.53 -18.59 -0.86
C ALA A 124 6.04 -18.98 -0.72
N ASP A 125 5.40 -18.62 0.39
CA ASP A 125 4.01 -18.98 0.66
C ASP A 125 3.05 -17.87 0.25
N ARG A 126 1.83 -18.27 -0.15
CA ARG A 126 0.72 -17.36 -0.45
C ARG A 126 -0.43 -17.60 0.51
N TYR A 127 -1.08 -16.54 0.94
CA TYR A 127 -2.20 -16.54 1.86
C TYR A 127 -3.35 -15.73 1.29
N CYS A 128 -4.57 -16.19 1.48
CA CYS A 128 -5.76 -15.41 1.21
C CYS A 128 -6.26 -14.77 2.50
N VAL A 129 -6.54 -13.47 2.47
CA VAL A 129 -7.30 -12.80 3.53
C VAL A 129 -8.76 -13.21 3.36
N VAL A 130 -9.31 -13.98 4.28
CA VAL A 130 -10.69 -14.49 4.17
C VAL A 130 -11.70 -13.63 4.91
N ASN A 131 -11.27 -12.92 5.95
CA ASN A 131 -12.12 -12.07 6.75
C ASN A 131 -11.33 -10.90 7.36
N VAL A 132 -11.98 -9.76 7.52
CA VAL A 132 -11.46 -8.55 8.17
C VAL A 132 -12.58 -7.98 9.03
N GLU A 133 -12.35 -7.85 10.33
CA GLU A 133 -13.36 -7.41 11.30
C GLU A 133 -12.84 -6.22 12.11
N GLU A 134 -13.68 -5.19 12.26
CA GLU A 134 -13.39 -4.04 13.11
C GLU A 134 -13.57 -4.38 14.59
N GLY A 135 -12.65 -3.85 15.38
CA GLY A 135 -12.68 -3.95 16.82
C GLY A 135 -13.56 -2.91 17.50
N ASN A 136 -14.86 -3.17 17.65
CA ASN A 136 -15.78 -2.21 18.31
C ASN A 136 -15.64 -2.15 19.85
N SER A 137 -15.04 -3.16 20.47
CA SER A 137 -14.78 -3.24 21.93
C SER A 137 -13.63 -4.20 22.30
N THR A 138 -13.13 -4.94 21.33
CA THR A 138 -11.92 -5.76 21.38
C THR A 138 -11.03 -5.32 20.21
N PRO A 139 -9.72 -5.59 20.20
CA PRO A 139 -8.89 -5.35 19.02
C PRO A 139 -9.50 -6.01 17.79
N GLY A 140 -9.48 -5.32 16.65
CA GLY A 140 -9.96 -5.89 15.40
C GLY A 140 -9.04 -7.01 14.93
N MET A 141 -9.46 -7.72 13.89
CA MET A 141 -8.77 -8.93 13.45
C MET A 141 -8.89 -9.20 11.96
N ILE A 142 -7.89 -9.90 11.43
CA ILE A 142 -7.94 -10.50 10.10
C ILE A 142 -7.78 -12.01 10.22
N THR A 143 -8.37 -12.72 9.28
CA THR A 143 -8.18 -14.17 9.14
C THR A 143 -7.54 -14.48 7.80
N LEU A 144 -6.49 -15.30 7.83
CA LEU A 144 -5.74 -15.75 6.67
C LEU A 144 -5.92 -17.27 6.47
N ARG A 145 -6.01 -17.71 5.22
CA ARG A 145 -5.89 -19.13 4.84
C ARG A 145 -4.75 -19.32 3.87
N LYS A 146 -3.93 -20.36 4.05
CA LYS A 146 -2.83 -20.64 3.13
C LYS A 146 -3.38 -21.15 1.79
N ILE A 147 -2.90 -20.58 0.69
CA ILE A 147 -3.17 -21.05 -0.67
C ILE A 147 -2.17 -22.16 -0.98
N MET A 148 -2.66 -23.35 -1.32
CA MET A 148 -1.80 -24.46 -1.71
C MET A 148 -1.24 -24.22 -3.10
N ALA A 149 0.06 -24.49 -3.28
CA ALA A 149 0.64 -24.58 -4.60
C ALA A 149 -0.01 -25.77 -5.32
N VAL A 150 -0.81 -25.51 -6.35
CA VAL A 150 -1.27 -26.57 -7.25
C VAL A 150 -0.06 -26.95 -8.10
N ASN A 151 0.62 -28.04 -7.73
CA ASN A 151 1.60 -28.66 -8.61
C ASN A 151 0.86 -29.11 -9.87
N LYS A 152 1.04 -28.39 -10.97
CA LYS A 152 0.66 -28.83 -12.31
C LYS A 152 1.77 -29.66 -12.91
#